data_AF-A0A7U9RWH0-F1
#
_entry.id   AF-A0A7U9RWH0-F1
#
_cell.length_a   1.000
_cell.length_b   1.000
_cell.length_c   1.000
_cell.angle_alpha   90.00
_cell.angle_beta   90.00
_cell.angle_gamma   90.00
#
_symmetry.space_group_name_H-M   'P 1'
#
loop_
_entity.id
_entity.type
_entity.pdbx_description
1 polymer ?
#
loop_
_entity_poly.entity_id
_entity_poly.type
_entity_poly.pdbx_seq_one_letter_code
_entity_poly.pdbx_strand_id
1 'polypeptide(L)' 'MADKIRCADCGHCKGFRKMGNTRSSFSCEHPDQRYISDYFKDHRIQKMPGFIGYGKPFSSEVPIKTSPAWCPKKKQEGGK' A
#
# COMPACT_ATOMS: atom_id res chain seq x y z
N MET A 1 12.61 5.06 18.16
CA MET A 1 12.90 4.11 17.06
C MET A 1 11.62 4.01 16.27
N ALA A 2 11.53 4.63 15.09
CA ALA A 2 10.27 4.68 14.34
C ALA A 2 9.83 3.24 14.05
N ASP A 3 8.71 2.83 14.66
CA ASP A 3 8.12 1.53 14.41
C ASP A 3 7.82 1.50 12.91
N LYS A 4 8.57 0.67 12.18
CA LYS A 4 8.49 0.64 10.73
C LYS A 4 7.17 -0.03 10.41
N ILE A 5 6.09 0.74 10.36
CA ILE A 5 4.75 0.23 10.06
C ILE A 5 4.87 -0.68 8.85
N ARG A 6 4.57 -1.96 9.02
CA ARG A 6 4.65 -2.95 7.96
C ARG A 6 3.32 -2.97 7.23
N CYS A 7 3.33 -2.74 5.92
CA CYS A 7 2.10 -2.82 5.14
C CYS A 7 1.52 -4.24 5.12
N ALA A 8 2.39 -5.25 5.23
CA ALA A 8 2.00 -6.65 5.39
C ALA A 8 1.23 -6.94 6.70
N ASP A 9 1.46 -6.15 7.74
CA ASP A 9 0.76 -6.26 9.03
C ASP A 9 -0.53 -5.43 9.06
N CYS A 10 -0.75 -4.60 8.03
CA CYS A 10 -1.94 -3.80 7.89
C CYS A 10 -3.06 -4.66 7.29
N GLY A 11 -4.10 -4.96 8.08
CA GLY A 11 -5.30 -5.71 7.62
C GLY A 11 -6.10 -5.04 6.49
N HIS A 12 -5.73 -3.81 6.09
CA HIS A 12 -6.30 -3.11 4.93
C HIS A 12 -5.52 -3.34 3.63
N CYS A 13 -4.36 -3.99 3.68
CA CYS A 13 -3.60 -4.33 2.48
C CYS A 13 -4.17 -5.62 1.87
N LYS A 14 -4.74 -5.52 0.66
CA LYS A 14 -5.21 -6.69 -0.09
C LYS A 14 -4.35 -6.97 -1.30
N GLY A 15 -4.02 -8.25 -1.48
CA GLY A 15 -3.44 -8.79 -2.70
C GLY A 15 -4.54 -9.31 -3.62
N PHE A 16 -4.63 -8.78 -4.82
CA PHE A 16 -5.48 -9.29 -5.89
C PHE A 16 -4.62 -10.03 -6.92
N ARG A 17 -4.94 -11.30 -7.19
CA ARG A 17 -4.31 -12.08 -8.25
C ARG A 17 -5.32 -12.39 -9.35
N LYS A 18 -5.13 -11.82 -10.54
CA LYS A 18 -5.96 -12.15 -11.70
C LYS A 18 -5.64 -13.59 -12.15
N MET A 19 -6.67 -14.38 -12.46
CA MET A 19 -6.51 -15.72 -13.00
C MET A 19 -5.71 -15.66 -14.32
N GLY A 20 -4.65 -16.47 -14.43
CA GLY A 20 -3.69 -16.43 -15.54
C GLY A 20 -2.44 -15.57 -15.29
N ASN A 21 -2.43 -14.70 -14.27
CA ASN A 21 -1.22 -13.97 -13.88
C ASN A 21 -0.37 -14.77 -12.88
N THR A 22 0.94 -14.72 -13.07
CA THR A 22 1.90 -15.27 -12.11
C THR A 22 2.10 -14.35 -10.91
N ARG A 23 1.85 -13.05 -11.06
CA ARG A 23 2.02 -12.03 -10.01
C ARG A 23 0.69 -11.52 -9.46
N SER A 24 0.66 -11.27 -8.16
CA SER A 24 -0.44 -10.61 -7.46
C SER A 24 -0.18 -9.11 -7.39
N SER A 25 -1.18 -8.28 -7.68
CA SER A 25 -1.16 -6.84 -7.44
C SER A 25 -1.62 -6.55 -6.03
N PHE A 26 -0.91 -5.69 -5.31
CA PHE A 26 -1.25 -5.29 -3.95
C PHE A 26 -1.74 -3.86 -3.93
N SER A 27 -2.85 -3.63 -3.23
CA SER A 27 -3.44 -2.33 -3.02
C SER A 27 -3.94 -2.19 -1.59
N CYS A 28 -3.92 -0.96 -1.08
CA CYS A 28 -4.43 -0.62 0.22
C CYS A 28 -5.89 -0.15 0.10
N GLU A 29 -6.80 -0.86 0.75
CA GLU A 29 -8.23 -0.52 0.86
C GLU A 29 -8.53 0.19 2.19
N HIS A 30 -7.66 1.11 2.63
CA HIS A 30 -7.88 1.86 3.87
C HIS A 30 -9.16 2.72 3.75
N PRO A 31 -9.95 2.90 4.83
CA PRO A 31 -11.11 3.80 4.81
C PRO A 31 -10.76 5.24 4.39
N ASP A 32 -9.56 5.71 4.73
CA ASP A 32 -9.00 7.00 4.32
C ASP A 32 -8.53 7.05 2.85
N GLN A 33 -9.33 6.51 1.91
CA GLN A 33 -9.00 6.58 0.48
C GLN A 33 -8.86 8.02 -0.02
N ARG A 34 -9.59 8.97 0.59
CA ARG A 34 -9.49 10.40 0.26
C ARG A 34 -8.09 10.94 0.51
N TYR A 35 -7.46 10.61 1.63
CA TYR A 35 -6.08 11.01 1.93
C TYR A 35 -5.09 10.42 0.93
N ILE A 36 -5.26 9.13 0.61
CA ILE A 36 -4.38 8.44 -0.34
C ILE A 36 -4.50 9.08 -1.73
N SER A 37 -5.73 9.34 -2.18
CA SER A 37 -5.99 9.98 -3.47
C SER A 37 -5.43 11.40 -3.54
N ASP A 38 -5.62 12.19 -2.47
CA ASP A 38 -5.10 13.55 -2.38
C ASP A 38 -3.57 13.57 -2.43
N TYR A 39 -2.91 12.68 -1.66
CA TYR A 39 -1.45 12.50 -1.71
C TYR A 39 -0.98 12.12 -3.11
N PHE A 40 -1.65 11.18 -3.77
CA PHE A 40 -1.29 10.78 -5.14
C PHE A 40 -1.42 11.94 -6.11
N LYS A 41 -2.46 12.76 -5.98
CA LYS A 41 -2.68 13.94 -6.81
C LYS A 41 -1.60 15.00 -6.57
N ASP A 42 -1.32 15.33 -5.31
CA ASP A 42 -0.31 16.30 -4.90
C ASP A 42 1.09 15.89 -5.41
N HIS A 43 1.46 14.63 -5.21
CA HIS A 43 2.74 14.07 -5.66
C HIS A 43 2.74 13.60 -7.13
N ARG A 44 1.68 13.89 -7.91
CA ARG A 44 1.54 13.54 -9.33
C ARG A 44 1.78 12.05 -9.65
N ILE A 45 1.34 11.17 -8.76
CA ILE A 45 1.46 9.72 -8.91
C ILE A 45 0.35 9.23 -9.84
N GLN A 46 0.72 8.78 -11.04
CA GLN A 46 -0.23 8.29 -12.07
C GLN A 46 -0.76 6.86 -11.84
N LYS A 47 -0.54 6.29 -10.66
CA LYS A 47 -1.01 4.93 -10.33
C LYS A 47 -2.38 5.00 -9.68
N MET A 48 -3.09 3.86 -9.63
CA MET A 48 -4.34 3.76 -8.87
C MET A 48 -4.08 4.17 -7.41
N PRO A 49 -4.92 5.04 -6.82
CA PRO A 49 -4.81 5.40 -5.41
C PRO A 49 -4.75 4.14 -4.54
N GLY A 50 -3.75 4.07 -3.67
CA GLY A 50 -3.55 2.91 -2.79
C GLY A 50 -2.78 1.77 -3.44
N PHE A 51 -2.35 1.89 -4.69
CA PHE A 51 -1.52 0.88 -5.34
C PHE A 51 -0.14 0.80 -4.68
N ILE A 52 0.18 -0.39 -4.18
CA ILE A 52 1.45 -0.67 -3.50
C ILE A 52 2.48 -1.16 -4.50
N GLY A 53 2.13 -2.18 -5.29
CA GLY A 53 3.06 -2.82 -6.22
C GLY A 53 2.61 -4.21 -6.63
N TYR A 54 3.42 -4.85 -7.47
CA TYR A 54 3.26 -6.26 -7.81
C TYR A 54 4.17 -7.12 -6.94
N GLY A 55 3.60 -8.15 -6.31
CA GLY A 55 4.36 -9.13 -5.55
C GLY A 55 5.22 -10.05 -6.44
N LYS A 56 6.00 -10.90 -5.77
CA LYS A 56 6.78 -11.94 -6.44
C LYS A 56 5.85 -12.94 -7.16
N PRO A 57 6.30 -13.54 -8.26
CA PRO A 57 5.53 -14.60 -8.93
C PRO A 57 5.29 -15.76 -7.97
N PHE A 58 4.06 -16.28 -7.96
CA PHE A 58 3.60 -17.36 -7.07
C PHE A 58 3.72 -17.07 -5.56
N SER A 59 3.95 -15.81 -5.16
CA SER A 59 3.99 -15.41 -3.76
C SER A 59 2.83 -14.47 -3.42
N SER A 60 2.26 -14.67 -2.23
CA SER A 60 1.28 -13.79 -1.60
C SER A 60 1.92 -12.70 -0.73
N GLU A 61 3.26 -12.59 -0.73
CA GLU A 61 3.97 -11.58 0.02
C GLU A 61 3.77 -10.18 -0.56
N VAL A 62 3.46 -9.23 0.32
CA VAL A 62 3.39 -7.81 -0.03
C VAL A 62 4.77 -7.35 -0.52
N PRO A 63 4.87 -6.68 -1.68
CA PRO A 63 6.16 -6.35 -2.31
C PRO A 63 6.99 -5.30 -1.56
N ILE A 64 6.45 -4.74 -0.47
CA ILE A 64 7.11 -3.72 0.34
C ILE A 64 7.32 -4.24 1.77
N LYS A 65 8.52 -4.01 2.29
CA LYS A 65 8.86 -4.34 3.69
C LYS A 65 8.27 -3.35 4.68
N THR A 66 7.96 -2.13 4.23
CA THR A 66 7.49 -1.01 5.06
C THR A 66 6.38 -0.26 4.35
N SER A 67 5.46 0.32 5.11
CA SER A 67 4.36 1.13 4.62
C SER A 67 4.85 2.32 3.80
N PRO A 68 4.16 2.62 2.68
CA PRO A 68 4.51 3.73 1.81
C PRO A 68 4.31 5.08 2.53
N ALA A 69 4.94 6.14 2.02
CA ALA A 69 4.87 7.48 2.60
C ALA A 69 3.42 8.01 2.69
N TRP A 70 2.58 7.68 1.71
CA TRP A 70 1.16 8.02 1.66
C TRP A 70 0.27 7.16 2.55
N CYS A 71 0.82 6.23 3.34
CA CYS A 71 0.01 5.38 4.20
C CYS A 71 -0.64 6.20 5.34
N PRO A 72 -1.98 6.16 5.50
CA PRO A 72 -2.68 6.91 6.55
C PRO A 72 -2.14 6.61 7.96
N LYS A 73 -1.83 5.34 8.25
CA LYS A 73 -1.22 4.93 9.52
C LYS A 73 0.13 5.60 9.78
N LYS A 74 0.92 5.84 8.74
CA LYS A 74 2.25 6.46 8.85
C LYS A 74 2.15 7.95 9.18
N LYS A 75 1.11 8.63 8.68
CA LYS A 75 0.79 10.01 9.08
C LYS A 75 0.44 10.09 10.56
N GLN A 76 -0.33 9.13 11.09
CA GLN A 76 -0.78 9.13 12.49
C GLN A 76 0.38 8.88 13.48
N GLU A 77 1.37 8.06 13.11
CA GLU A 77 2.59 7.83 13.90
C GLU A 77 3.63 8.96 13.78
N GLY A 78 3.62 9.72 12.69
CA GLY A 78 4.59 10.79 12.41
C GLY A 78 4.17 12.18 12.89
N GLY A 79 2.98 12.33 13.46
CA GLY A 79 2.48 13.61 13.97
C GLY A 79 2.76 13.75 15.46
N LYS A 80 3.93 14.29 15.81
CA LYS A 80 4.22 14.83 17.15
C LYS A 80 4.68 16.27 17.02
#